data_AF-A0A2E9XZH3-F1
#
_entry.id   AF-A0A2E9XZH3-F1
#
_cell.length_a   1.000
_cell.length_b   1.000
_cell.length_c   1.000
_cell.angle_alpha   90.00
_cell.angle_beta   90.00
_cell.angle_gamma   90.00
#
_symmetry.space_group_name_H-M   'P 1'
#
loop_
_entity.id
_entity.type
_entity.pdbx_description
1 polymer ?
#
loop_
_entity_poly.entity_id
_entity_poly.type
_entity_poly.pdbx_seq_one_letter_code
_entity_poly.pdbx_strand_id
1 'polypeptide(L)'
;MQPEVLKAEFGDRLTFWGGIDTQRILPFGTVEEVRAEVRRIIDILGPGGGFVLNSVHNIQGDVPPENIVAMFDEARSYRRNLM
;
A
#
# COMPACT_ATOMS: atom_id res chain seq x y z
N MET A 1 11.90 -1.18 2.54
CA MET A 1 11.98 -1.17 1.05
C MET A 1 12.16 0.27 0.60
N GLN A 2 12.83 0.52 -0.53
CA GLN A 2 12.84 1.83 -1.22
C GLN A 2 11.96 1.74 -2.49
N PRO A 3 10.63 1.86 -2.37
CA PRO A 3 9.70 1.64 -3.49
C PRO A 3 9.92 2.59 -4.68
N GLU A 4 10.46 3.79 -4.42
CA GLU A 4 10.77 4.79 -5.43
C GLU A 4 11.89 4.30 -6.37
N VAL A 5 12.95 3.73 -5.80
CA VAL A 5 14.07 3.14 -6.55
C VAL A 5 13.58 1.94 -7.35
N LEU A 6 12.79 1.07 -6.74
CA LEU A 6 12.24 -0.10 -7.43
C LEU A 6 11.35 0.29 -8.61
N LYS A 7 10.44 1.27 -8.43
CA LYS A 7 9.59 1.76 -9.52
C LYS A 7 10.41 2.36 -10.64
N ALA A 8 11.43 3.16 -10.32
CA ALA A 8 12.29 3.80 -11.31
C ALA A 8 13.10 2.78 -12.12
N GLU A 9 13.65 1.74 -11.48
CA GLU A 9 14.51 0.76 -12.15
C GLU A 9 13.72 -0.32 -12.90
N PHE A 10 12.54 -0.70 -12.41
CA PHE A 10 11.84 -1.90 -12.90
C PHE A 10 10.36 -1.69 -13.26
N GLY A 11 9.81 -0.49 -13.07
CA GLY A 11 8.38 -0.20 -13.26
C GLY A 11 7.85 -0.44 -14.67
N ASP A 12 8.71 -0.33 -15.69
CA ASP A 12 8.33 -0.57 -17.09
C ASP A 12 8.37 -2.06 -17.47
N ARG A 13 8.87 -2.92 -16.58
CA ARG A 13 9.13 -4.34 -16.86
C ARG A 13 8.42 -5.29 -15.90
N LEU A 14 8.11 -4.85 -14.69
CA LEU A 14 7.54 -5.67 -13.63
C LEU A 14 6.26 -5.06 -13.09
N THR A 15 5.36 -5.94 -12.62
CA THR A 15 4.25 -5.55 -11.76
C THR A 15 4.66 -5.72 -10.30
N PHE A 16 4.42 -4.69 -9.49
CA PHE A 16 4.62 -4.75 -8.04
C PHE A 16 3.35 -5.24 -7.36
N TRP A 17 3.49 -6.19 -6.43
CA TRP A 17 2.40 -6.69 -5.60
C TRP A 17 2.80 -6.58 -4.13
N GLY A 18 2.02 -5.87 -3.32
CA GLY A 18 2.27 -5.68 -1.89
C GLY A 18 2.36 -4.21 -1.53
N GLY A 19 3.29 -3.89 -0.64
CA GLY A 19 3.70 -2.52 -0.33
C GLY A 19 3.30 -2.03 1.06
N ILE A 20 2.22 -2.55 1.66
CA ILE A 20 1.76 -2.08 2.98
C ILE A 20 2.45 -2.85 4.13
N ASP A 21 3.13 -2.11 5.01
CA ASP A 21 3.97 -2.62 6.10
C ASP A 21 3.16 -3.40 7.15
N THR A 22 3.46 -4.70 7.29
CA THR A 22 2.85 -5.61 8.28
C THR A 22 3.58 -5.66 9.62
N GLN A 23 4.76 -5.04 9.75
CA GLN A 23 5.57 -5.06 10.96
C GLN A 23 5.37 -3.80 11.81
N ARG A 24 4.96 -2.67 11.22
CA ARG A 24 4.71 -1.43 11.95
C ARG A 24 3.35 -0.81 11.69
N ILE A 25 3.04 -0.51 10.43
CA ILE A 25 1.87 0.29 10.07
C ILE A 25 0.56 -0.46 10.35
N LEU A 26 0.40 -1.68 9.81
CA LEU A 26 -0.83 -2.44 10.03
C LEU A 26 -1.07 -2.83 11.50
N PRO A 27 -0.09 -3.38 12.25
CA PRO A 27 -0.36 -3.81 13.63
C PRO A 27 -0.41 -2.67 14.65
N PHE A 28 0.35 -1.58 14.45
CA PHE A 28 0.55 -0.55 15.50
C PHE A 28 0.21 0.87 15.07
N GLY A 29 -0.05 1.11 13.78
CA GLY A 29 -0.47 2.42 13.30
C GLY A 29 -1.93 2.72 13.63
N THR A 30 -2.26 3.99 13.67
CA THR A 30 -3.63 4.50 13.65
C THR A 30 -4.27 4.28 12.28
N VAL A 31 -5.60 4.32 12.22
CA VAL A 31 -6.35 4.27 10.96
C VAL A 31 -5.86 5.34 9.97
N GLU A 32 -5.58 6.54 10.44
CA GLU A 32 -5.10 7.66 9.64
C GLU A 32 -3.70 7.41 9.07
N GLU A 33 -2.80 6.81 9.86
CA GLU A 33 -1.47 6.42 9.42
C GLU A 33 -1.52 5.30 8.38
N VAL A 34 -2.41 4.31 8.53
CA VAL A 34 -2.64 3.27 7.52
C VAL A 34 -3.12 3.88 6.22
N ARG A 35 -4.09 4.80 6.27
CA ARG A 35 -4.58 5.51 5.08
C ARG A 35 -3.48 6.34 4.41
N ALA A 36 -2.66 7.03 5.21
CA ALA A 36 -1.54 7.80 4.70
C ALA A 36 -0.50 6.90 4.01
N GLU A 37 -0.18 5.76 4.59
CA GLU A 37 0.76 4.80 3.98
C GLU A 37 0.21 4.22 2.68
N VAL A 38 -1.08 3.87 2.64
CA VAL A 38 -1.75 3.42 1.40
C VAL A 38 -1.62 4.47 0.30
N ARG A 39 -1.95 5.73 0.58
CA ARG A 39 -1.83 6.81 -0.39
C ARG A 39 -0.39 6.98 -0.87
N ARG A 40 0.57 7.01 0.07
CA ARG A 40 2.01 7.14 -0.23
C ARG A 40 2.48 6.02 -1.17
N ILE A 41 2.14 4.77 -0.86
CA ILE A 41 2.54 3.62 -1.69
C ILE A 41 1.86 3.66 -3.06
N ILE A 42 0.58 4.06 -3.15
CA ILE A 42 -0.11 4.25 -4.42
C ILE A 42 0.55 5.37 -5.24
N ASP A 43 0.90 6.50 -4.65
CA ASP A 43 1.55 7.63 -5.32
C ASP A 43 2.93 7.24 -5.89
N ILE A 44 3.62 6.30 -5.23
CA ILE A 44 4.95 5.83 -5.67
C ILE A 44 4.85 4.73 -6.72
N LEU A 45 4.08 3.68 -6.46
CA LEU A 45 4.07 2.47 -7.31
C LEU A 45 2.98 2.49 -8.38
N GLY A 46 1.91 3.25 -8.16
CA GLY A 46 0.73 3.32 -9.02
C GLY A 46 0.88 4.06 -10.36
N PRO A 47 1.68 5.14 -10.48
CA PRO A 47 1.83 5.85 -11.76
C PRO A 47 2.28 4.92 -12.90
N GLY A 48 1.66 5.04 -14.07
CA GLY A 48 1.92 4.15 -15.21
C GLY A 48 1.34 2.74 -15.07
N GLY A 49 0.59 2.44 -14.00
CA GLY A 49 0.05 1.11 -13.75
C GLY A 49 1.10 0.13 -13.21
N GLY A 50 0.82 -1.17 -13.31
CA GLY A 50 1.74 -2.22 -12.85
C GLY A 50 1.88 -2.31 -11.32
N PHE A 51 0.84 -1.93 -10.57
CA PHE A 51 0.82 -2.06 -9.11
C PHE A 51 -0.48 -2.70 -8.62
N VAL A 52 -0.34 -3.74 -7.79
CA VAL A 52 -1.40 -4.42 -7.07
C VAL A 52 -1.17 -4.23 -5.58
N LEU A 53 -1.94 -3.33 -4.96
CA LEU A 53 -1.83 -3.07 -3.53
C LEU A 53 -2.21 -4.32 -2.72
N ASN A 54 -1.34 -4.67 -1.77
CA ASN A 54 -1.59 -5.68 -0.76
C ASN A 54 -0.70 -5.42 0.47
N SER A 55 -0.88 -6.18 1.55
CA SER A 55 0.13 -6.27 2.60
C SER A 55 1.42 -6.91 2.07
N VAL A 56 2.59 -6.52 2.63
CA VAL A 56 3.90 -7.07 2.21
C VAL A 56 4.09 -8.55 2.61
N HIS A 57 3.28 -9.04 3.56
CA HIS A 57 3.21 -10.43 3.98
C HIS A 57 1.78 -10.74 4.44
N ASN A 58 1.50 -11.97 4.87
CA ASN A 58 0.22 -12.36 5.44
C ASN A 58 -0.17 -11.47 6.63
N ILE A 59 -1.42 -11.02 6.65
CA ILE A 59 -2.03 -10.35 7.80
C ILE A 59 -2.06 -11.35 8.98
N GLN A 60 -1.54 -10.93 10.13
CA GLN A 60 -1.46 -11.73 11.34
C GLN A 60 -2.60 -11.37 12.31
N GLY A 61 -2.81 -12.19 13.34
CA GLY A 61 -3.93 -12.03 14.29
C GLY A 61 -3.83 -10.81 15.22
N ASP A 62 -2.69 -10.14 15.26
CA ASP A 62 -2.42 -8.92 16.03
C ASP A 62 -2.76 -7.63 15.26
N VAL A 63 -3.16 -7.73 13.98
CA VAL A 63 -3.58 -6.57 13.20
C VAL A 63 -5.02 -6.17 13.54
N PRO A 64 -5.27 -4.94 14.03
CA PRO A 64 -6.63 -4.47 14.31
C PRO A 64 -7.52 -4.51 13.06
N PRO A 65 -8.76 -5.03 13.14
CA PRO A 65 -9.66 -5.10 11.99
C PRO A 65 -9.91 -3.76 11.29
N GLU A 66 -9.99 -2.67 12.05
CA GLU A 66 -10.16 -1.31 11.54
C GLU A 66 -9.01 -0.87 10.63
N ASN A 67 -7.78 -1.33 10.90
CA ASN A 67 -6.62 -1.05 10.06
C ASN A 67 -6.69 -1.83 8.74
N ILE A 68 -7.19 -3.07 8.77
CA ILE A 68 -7.43 -3.88 7.56
C ILE A 68 -8.48 -3.18 6.69
N VAL A 69 -9.61 -2.78 7.28
CA VAL A 69 -10.69 -2.07 6.58
C VAL A 69 -10.18 -0.74 6.02
N ALA A 70 -9.44 0.03 6.81
CA ALA A 70 -8.85 1.30 6.38
C ALA A 70 -7.92 1.12 5.16
N MET A 71 -7.10 0.07 5.16
CA MET A 71 -6.21 -0.24 4.04
C MET A 71 -6.99 -0.46 2.73
N PHE A 72 -8.03 -1.32 2.77
CA PHE A 72 -8.83 -1.63 1.58
C PHE A 72 -9.71 -0.47 1.13
N ASP A 73 -10.38 0.21 2.06
CA ASP A 73 -11.27 1.34 1.73
C ASP A 73 -10.49 2.49 1.10
N GLU A 74 -9.33 2.83 1.67
CA GLU A 74 -8.48 3.90 1.13
C GLU A 74 -7.96 3.56 -0.27
N ALA A 75 -7.51 2.31 -0.48
CA ALA A 75 -7.04 1.88 -1.79
C ALA A 75 -8.15 1.99 -2.85
N ARG A 76 -9.40 1.68 -2.47
CA ARG A 76 -10.57 1.77 -3.35
C ARG A 76 -11.00 3.21 -3.62
N SER A 77 -10.97 4.08 -2.63
CA SER A 77 -11.39 5.49 -2.77
C SER A 77 -10.33 6.34 -3.47
N TYR A 78 -9.06 6.18 -3.10
CA TYR A 78 -7.97 7.03 -3.58
C TYR A 78 -7.68 6.82 -5.07
N ARG A 79 -7.80 5.58 -5.57
CA ARG A 79 -7.67 5.27 -7.01
C ARG A 79 -8.67 6.04 -7.88
N ARG A 80 -9.88 6.34 -7.37
CA ARG A 80 -10.89 7.11 -8.13
C ARG A 80 -10.50 8.57 -8.36
N ASN A 81 -9.52 9.09 -7.60
CA ASN A 81 -9.10 10.48 -7.67
C ASN A 81 -7.80 10.68 -8.49
N LEU A 82 -7.23 9.61 -9.06
CA LEU A 82 -6.00 9.65 -9.88
C LEU A 82 -6.29 9.57 -11.39
N MET A 83 -7.49 9.97 -11.83
CA MET A 83 -7.82 10.21 -13.25
C MET A 83 -7.45 11.64 -13.64
#